data_AF-A0A0A9WGT6-F1
#
_entry.id   AF-A0A0A9WGT6-F1
#
_cell.length_a   1.000
_cell.length_b   1.000
_cell.length_c   1.000
_cell.angle_alpha   90.00
_cell.angle_beta   90.00
_cell.angle_gamma   90.00
#
_symmetry.space_group_name_H-M   'P 1'
#
loop_
_entity.id
_entity.type
_entity.pdbx_description
1 polymer ?
#
loop_
_entity_poly.entity_id
_entity_poly.type
_entity_poly.pdbx_seq_one_letter_code
_entity_poly.pdbx_strand_id
1 'polypeptide(L)'
;GDPVVTQLRWLQYRSDGTIYYALDFSSPLLPLPVRSKRTKIEETGNFPPLNDGRCKIPKDKWKDLQDVKPMLPHDCHPFYDLLSHADVSIREKNRKLESVKLAPTSKEKKVNLDSKKEF
;
A
#
# COMPACT_ATOMS: atom_id res chain seq x y z
N GLY A 1 23.88 21.53 -16.86
CA GLY A 1 23.71 20.21 -16.24
C GLY A 1 24.06 20.35 -14.79
N ASP A 2 23.25 19.79 -13.90
CA ASP A 2 23.48 19.92 -12.46
C ASP A 2 24.72 19.11 -12.03
N PRO A 3 25.50 19.61 -11.06
CA PRO A 3 26.70 18.92 -10.61
C PRO A 3 26.34 17.59 -9.96
N VAL A 4 27.01 16.52 -10.40
CA VAL A 4 26.80 15.15 -9.92
C VAL A 4 27.94 14.70 -9.01
N VAL A 5 27.68 13.70 -8.17
CA VAL A 5 28.64 13.18 -7.17
C VAL A 5 29.99 12.78 -7.79
N THR A 6 29.99 12.33 -9.05
CA THR A 6 31.21 11.95 -9.78
C THR A 6 32.12 13.12 -10.14
N GLN A 7 31.64 14.37 -10.05
CA GLN A 7 32.40 15.58 -10.33
C GLN A 7 33.04 16.19 -9.08
N LEU A 8 32.89 15.58 -7.91
CA LEU A 8 33.52 16.04 -6.68
C LEU A 8 35.03 15.83 -6.73
N ARG A 9 35.80 16.88 -6.43
CA ARG A 9 37.27 16.83 -6.41
C ARG A 9 37.86 17.02 -5.03
N TRP A 10 37.17 17.75 -4.15
CA TRP A 10 37.61 17.99 -2.78
C TRP A 10 36.42 17.92 -1.83
N LEU A 11 36.54 17.16 -0.75
CA LEU A 11 35.69 17.25 0.44
C LEU A 11 36.48 17.66 1.69
N GLN A 12 36.00 18.66 2.43
CA GLN A 12 36.59 19.09 3.69
C GLN A 12 35.59 18.93 4.83
N TYR A 13 35.97 18.15 5.84
CA TYR A 13 35.23 17.99 7.07
C TYR A 13 35.76 18.97 8.11
N ARG A 14 34.87 19.75 8.72
CA ARG A 14 35.22 20.63 9.84
C ARG A 14 34.71 20.06 11.16
N SER A 15 35.35 20.46 12.25
CA SER A 15 35.04 20.00 13.62
C SER A 15 33.65 20.44 14.11
N ASP A 16 33.03 21.42 13.46
CA ASP A 16 31.66 21.88 13.71
C ASP A 16 30.59 21.00 13.05
N GLY A 17 31.00 19.95 12.32
CA GLY A 17 30.10 19.03 11.61
C GLY A 17 29.64 19.54 10.24
N THR A 18 30.19 20.67 9.77
CA THR A 18 29.94 21.15 8.41
C THR A 18 30.86 20.45 7.41
N ILE A 19 30.33 20.18 6.22
CA ILE A 19 31.05 19.57 5.12
C ILE A 19 31.12 20.62 4.01
N TYR A 20 32.31 20.85 3.47
CA TYR A 20 32.53 21.69 2.30
C TYR A 20 32.97 20.85 1.10
N TYR A 21 32.62 21.30 -0.10
CA TYR A 21 33.00 20.65 -1.35
C TYR A 21 33.51 21.63 -2.40
N ALA A 22 34.36 21.14 -3.30
CA ALA A 22 34.76 21.84 -4.52
C ALA A 22 34.72 20.91 -5.73
N LEU A 23 34.33 21.47 -6.88
CA LEU A 23 34.33 20.77 -8.17
C LEU A 23 35.68 20.89 -8.88
N ASP A 24 36.40 22.00 -8.66
CA ASP A 24 37.75 22.24 -9.18
C ASP A 24 38.69 22.65 -8.05
N PHE A 25 39.98 22.33 -8.19
CA PHE A 25 41.01 22.70 -7.21
C PHE A 25 41.28 24.21 -7.14
N SER A 26 40.89 24.97 -8.18
CA SER A 26 41.03 26.43 -8.23
C SER A 26 39.80 27.16 -7.67
N SER A 27 38.69 26.47 -7.44
CA SER A 27 37.45 27.09 -6.97
C SER A 27 37.40 27.14 -5.45
N PRO A 28 36.71 28.15 -4.88
CA PRO A 28 36.50 28.21 -3.45
C PRO A 28 35.63 27.04 -2.96
N LEU A 29 35.90 26.57 -1.75
CA LEU A 29 35.12 25.54 -1.07
C LEU A 29 33.73 26.08 -0.72
N LEU A 30 32.69 25.38 -1.18
CA LEU A 30 31.29 25.72 -0.90
C LEU A 30 30.72 24.78 0.17
N PRO A 31 29.85 25.26 1.07
CA PRO A 31 29.21 24.40 2.05
C PRO A 31 28.26 23.42 1.35
N LEU A 32 28.37 22.14 1.70
CA LEU A 32 27.49 21.09 1.18
C LEU A 32 26.08 21.31 1.75
N PRO A 33 25.04 21.35 0.90
CA PRO A 33 23.67 21.53 1.37
C PRO A 33 23.28 20.36 2.28
N VAL A 34 23.03 20.66 3.55
CA VAL A 34 22.55 19.67 4.51
C VAL A 34 21.06 19.48 4.29
N ARG A 35 20.60 18.22 4.28
CA ARG A 35 19.17 17.92 4.27
C ARG A 35 18.52 18.64 5.45
N SER A 36 17.48 19.45 5.17
CA SER A 36 16.68 20.05 6.24
C SER A 36 16.26 18.96 7.22
N LYS A 37 16.54 19.17 8.52
CA LYS A 37 16.10 18.24 9.57
C LYS A 37 14.60 18.04 9.37
N ARG A 38 14.18 16.77 9.35
CA ARG A 38 12.83 16.30 8.97
C ARG A 38 11.78 17.31 9.44
N THR A 39 10.89 17.68 8.52
CA THR A 39 9.67 18.45 8.79
C THR A 39 9.12 18.03 10.14
N LYS A 40 8.89 18.98 11.05
CA LYS A 40 8.22 18.70 12.32
C LYS A 40 6.94 17.94 11.97
N ILE A 41 6.88 16.67 12.36
CA ILE A 41 5.69 15.81 12.20
C ILE A 41 4.50 16.40 12.99
N GLU A 42 4.76 17.42 13.79
CA GLU A 42 3.86 18.09 14.73
C GLU A 42 2.71 18.87 14.09
N GLU A 43 2.64 19.03 12.76
CA GLU A 43 1.55 19.78 12.11
C GLU A 43 0.53 18.89 11.38
N THR A 44 0.67 17.57 11.42
CA THR A 44 -0.33 16.63 10.84
C THR A 44 -0.51 15.40 11.72
N GLY A 45 -0.57 15.61 13.04
CA GLY A 45 -0.50 14.60 14.09
C GLY A 45 -1.61 13.55 14.15
N ASN A 46 -2.37 13.32 13.07
CA ASN A 46 -3.34 12.23 13.01
C ASN A 46 -3.09 11.36 11.76
N PHE A 47 -2.20 10.39 11.91
CA PHE A 47 -2.05 9.31 10.93
C PHE A 47 -3.02 8.20 11.32
N PRO A 48 -4.12 7.99 10.58
CA PRO A 48 -5.01 6.87 10.86
C PRO A 48 -4.22 5.56 10.72
N PRO A 49 -4.54 4.53 11.52
CA PRO A 49 -3.93 3.22 11.37
C PRO A 49 -4.20 2.68 9.96
N LEU A 50 -3.17 2.08 9.33
CA LEU A 50 -3.29 1.52 7.98
C LEU A 50 -4.35 0.42 7.90
N ASN A 51 -4.55 -0.31 9.00
CA ASN A 51 -5.56 -1.36 9.13
C ASN A 51 -6.25 -1.24 10.50
N ASP A 52 -7.56 -1.47 10.53
CA ASP A 52 -8.38 -1.44 11.75
C ASP A 52 -8.12 -2.65 12.69
N GLY A 53 -7.38 -3.66 12.21
CA GLY A 53 -7.07 -4.87 12.96
C GLY A 53 -6.30 -5.88 12.13
N ARG A 54 -6.25 -7.12 12.63
CA ARG A 54 -5.53 -8.20 11.95
C ARG A 54 -6.22 -8.54 10.62
N CYS A 55 -5.50 -8.40 9.51
CA CYS A 55 -6.00 -8.76 8.20
C CYS A 55 -6.41 -10.23 8.16
N LYS A 56 -7.64 -10.51 7.73
CA LYS A 56 -8.14 -11.87 7.54
C LYS A 56 -7.46 -12.50 6.32
N ILE A 57 -6.98 -13.72 6.47
CA ILE A 57 -6.47 -14.47 5.32
C ILE A 57 -7.63 -15.02 4.47
N PRO A 58 -7.43 -15.31 3.18
CA PRO A 58 -8.42 -15.99 2.37
C PRO A 58 -8.81 -17.37 2.92
N LYS A 59 -10.07 -17.78 2.71
CA LYS A 59 -10.55 -19.11 3.12
C LYS A 59 -9.73 -20.25 2.54
N ASP A 60 -9.36 -20.13 1.27
CA ASP A 60 -8.56 -21.12 0.55
C ASP A 60 -7.21 -21.29 1.25
N LYS A 61 -6.56 -20.17 1.57
CA LYS A 61 -5.27 -20.18 2.29
C LYS A 61 -5.40 -20.79 3.68
N TRP A 62 -6.49 -20.51 4.40
CA TRP A 62 -6.73 -21.12 5.71
C TRP A 62 -6.89 -22.63 5.60
N LYS A 63 -7.65 -23.14 4.62
CA LYS A 63 -7.78 -24.58 4.36
C LYS A 63 -6.43 -25.23 4.09
N ASP A 64 -5.64 -24.66 3.19
CA ASP A 64 -4.30 -25.18 2.87
C ASP A 64 -3.41 -25.29 4.12
N LEU A 65 -3.52 -24.31 5.03
CA LEU A 65 -2.78 -24.33 6.30
C LEU A 65 -3.30 -25.40 7.27
N GLN A 66 -4.62 -25.63 7.31
CA GLN A 66 -5.21 -26.70 8.10
C GLN A 66 -4.82 -28.08 7.58
N ASP A 67 -4.64 -28.25 6.26
CA ASP A 67 -4.18 -29.50 5.66
C ASP A 67 -2.71 -29.80 5.98
N VAL A 68 -1.89 -28.77 6.18
CA VAL A 68 -0.46 -28.91 6.59
C VAL A 68 -0.31 -29.12 8.10
N LYS A 69 -1.28 -28.67 8.90
CA LYS A 69 -1.27 -28.73 10.37
C LYS A 69 -0.89 -30.12 10.95
N PRO A 70 -1.38 -31.26 10.42
CA PRO A 70 -1.03 -32.59 10.96
C PRO A 70 0.46 -32.94 10.85
N MET A 71 1.21 -32.28 9.96
CA MET A 71 2.66 -32.50 9.78
C MET A 71 3.51 -31.71 10.78
N LEU A 72 2.89 -30.80 11.55
CA LEU A 72 3.58 -29.94 12.51
C LEU A 72 3.44 -30.47 13.94
N PRO A 73 4.39 -30.14 14.84
CA PRO A 73 4.27 -30.46 16.26
C PRO A 73 2.95 -29.94 16.85
N HIS A 74 2.39 -30.70 17.80
CA HIS A 74 1.09 -30.38 18.39
C HIS A 74 1.06 -29.00 19.06
N ASP A 75 2.19 -28.56 19.63
CA ASP A 75 2.32 -27.24 20.26
C ASP A 75 2.08 -26.08 19.29
N CYS A 76 2.24 -26.30 17.99
CA CYS A 76 1.97 -25.30 16.96
C CYS A 76 0.51 -25.25 16.53
N HIS A 77 -0.30 -26.25 16.87
CA HIS A 77 -1.69 -26.38 16.41
C HIS A 77 -2.60 -25.21 16.83
N PRO A 78 -2.54 -24.70 18.07
CA PRO A 78 -3.37 -23.58 18.51
C PRO A 78 -3.17 -22.31 17.66
N PHE A 79 -1.97 -22.10 17.12
CA PHE A 79 -1.70 -20.95 16.26
C PHE A 79 -2.57 -20.97 15.00
N TYR A 80 -2.71 -22.13 14.34
CA TYR A 80 -3.46 -22.26 13.10
C TYR A 80 -4.98 -22.23 13.32
N ASP A 81 -5.44 -22.73 14.47
CA ASP A 81 -6.86 -22.71 14.85
C ASP A 81 -7.37 -21.29 15.12
N LEU A 82 -6.50 -20.41 15.61
CA LEU A 82 -6.83 -19.01 15.93
C LEU A 82 -6.60 -18.04 14.75
N LEU A 83 -6.22 -18.53 13.56
CA LEU A 83 -6.04 -17.67 12.39
C LEU A 83 -7.38 -17.09 11.90
N SER A 84 -7.47 -15.77 11.89
CA SER A 84 -8.61 -15.05 11.33
C SER A 84 -8.65 -15.20 9.80
N HIS A 85 -9.79 -15.67 9.28
CA HIS A 85 -9.96 -15.94 7.85
C HIS A 85 -11.31 -15.44 7.34
N ALA A 86 -11.42 -15.31 6.03
CA ALA A 86 -12.67 -14.94 5.36
C ALA A 86 -13.62 -16.15 5.24
N ASP A 87 -14.93 -15.89 5.22
CA ASP A 87 -15.95 -16.95 5.16
C ASP A 87 -16.10 -17.59 3.77
N VAL A 88 -15.59 -16.93 2.73
CA VAL A 88 -15.77 -17.30 1.32
C VAL A 88 -14.43 -17.46 0.63
N SER A 89 -14.35 -18.44 -0.26
CA SER A 89 -13.21 -18.65 -1.15
C SER A 89 -13.03 -17.47 -2.12
N ILE A 90 -11.80 -17.11 -2.46
CA ILE A 90 -11.54 -16.09 -3.49
C ILE A 90 -12.08 -16.59 -4.83
N ARG A 91 -11.96 -17.89 -5.11
CA ARG A 91 -12.44 -18.50 -6.35
C ARG A 91 -13.96 -18.41 -6.47
N GLU A 92 -14.68 -18.69 -5.39
CA GLU A 92 -16.14 -18.55 -5.36
C GLU A 92 -16.58 -17.10 -5.50
N LYS A 93 -15.89 -16.17 -4.83
CA LYS A 93 -16.14 -14.73 -4.96
C LYS A 93 -15.96 -14.28 -6.41
N ASN A 94 -14.88 -14.70 -7.07
CA ASN A 94 -14.58 -14.36 -8.45
C ASN A 94 -15.63 -14.96 -9.42
N ARG A 95 -16.01 -16.23 -9.25
CA ARG A 95 -17.07 -16.87 -10.06
C ARG A 95 -18.42 -16.14 -9.94
N LYS A 96 -18.80 -15.75 -8.72
CA LYS A 96 -20.03 -14.97 -8.49
C LYS A 96 -19.96 -13.61 -9.15
N LEU A 97 -18.83 -12.90 -9.01
CA LEU A 97 -18.60 -11.61 -9.66
C LEU A 97 -18.72 -11.70 -11.19
N GLU A 98 -18.17 -12.75 -11.81
CA GLU A 98 -18.30 -12.98 -13.26
C GLU A 98 -19.74 -13.26 -13.67
N SER A 99 -20.46 -14.12 -12.94
CA SER A 99 -21.88 -14.39 -13.25
C SER A 99 -22.76 -13.14 -13.14
N VAL A 100 -22.44 -12.21 -12.23
CA VAL A 100 -23.17 -10.95 -12.06
C VAL A 100 -22.83 -9.97 -13.17
N LYS A 101 -21.56 -9.90 -13.60
CA LYS A 101 -21.14 -9.03 -14.72
C LYS A 101 -21.75 -9.44 -16.06
N LEU A 102 -21.98 -10.73 -16.26
CA LEU A 102 -22.56 -11.29 -17.49
C LEU A 102 -24.09 -11.29 -17.50
N ALA A 103 -24.74 -10.96 -16.39
CA ALA A 103 -26.19 -10.85 -16.34
C ALA A 103 -26.63 -9.57 -17.11
N PRO A 104 -27.55 -9.67 -18.09
CA PRO A 104 -28.08 -8.49 -18.77
C PRO A 104 -28.82 -7.62 -17.74
N THR A 105 -28.48 -6.33 -17.70
CA THR A 105 -29.16 -5.30 -16.91
C THR A 105 -30.56 -5.05 -17.48
N SER A 106 -31.47 -6.00 -17.23
CA SER A 106 -32.86 -5.92 -17.65
C SER A 106 -33.67 -5.19 -16.57
N LYS A 107 -33.94 -3.90 -16.80
CA LYS A 107 -35.22 -3.17 -16.57
C LYS A 107 -35.00 -1.67 -16.37
N GLU A 108 -34.75 -0.93 -17.45
CA GLU A 108 -35.28 0.44 -17.54
C GLU A 108 -36.76 0.35 -17.94
N LYS A 109 -37.68 0.47 -16.98
CA LYS A 109 -39.09 0.75 -17.29
C LYS A 109 -39.19 2.21 -17.73
N LYS A 110 -39.13 2.49 -19.03
CA LYS A 110 -39.68 3.74 -19.58
C LYS A 110 -41.19 3.61 -19.61
N VAL A 111 -41.86 4.14 -18.59
CA VAL A 111 -43.30 4.43 -18.67
C VAL A 111 -43.45 5.60 -19.64
N ASN A 112 -43.86 5.30 -20.87
CA ASN A 112 -44.26 6.30 -21.85
C ASN A 112 -45.70 6.71 -21.50
N LEU A 113 -45.87 7.87 -20.88
CA LEU A 113 -47.17 8.47 -20.60
C LEU A 113 -47.43 9.55 -21.64
N ASP A 114 -47.93 9.13 -22.81
CA ASP A 114 -48.59 10.03 -23.75
C ASP A 114 -49.57 9.23 -24.60
N SER A 115 -50.84 9.23 -24.20
CA SER A 115 -52.01 9.26 -25.10
C SER A 115 -53.32 9.08 -24.31
N LYS A 116 -54.02 10.19 -24.09
CA LYS A 116 -55.45 10.40 -24.41
C LYS A 116 -55.97 11.69 -23.76
N LYS A 117 -55.83 12.79 -24.50
CA LYS A 117 -56.90 13.78 -24.59
C LYS A 117 -57.97 13.17 -25.50
N GLU A 118 -59.20 13.13 -25.02
CA GLU A 118 -60.48 13.14 -25.77
C GLU A 118 -61.58 12.55 -24.86
N PHE A 119 -62.29 13.39 -24.10
CA PHE A 119 -63.63 13.90 -24.38
C PHE A 119 -64.09 14.77 -23.19
#